data_AF-P96430-F1
#
_entry.id   AF-P96430-F1
#
_cell.length_a   1.000
_cell.length_b   1.000
_cell.length_c   1.000
_cell.angle_alpha   90.00
_cell.angle_beta   90.00
_cell.angle_gamma   90.00
#
_symmetry.space_group_name_H-M   'P 1'
#
loop_
_entity.id
_entity.type
_entity.pdbx_description
1 polymer ?
#
loop_
_entity_poly.entity_id
_entity_poly.type
_entity_poly.pdbx_seq_one_letter_code
_entity_poly.pdbx_strand_id
1 'polypeptide(L)'
;MLVYADENLEVIHRRGSSPYLLVTFNEMEMQANGSRFWGQRFCEKAGIAALGFISRRPNWFPAASVVAAVEAAAPILAEAPERILYGHSQGGYAALRYRRRLGASVAVAFCPQISIDPKTVPFDNRFVRHFAPGLHTNMAIAPDQAAGRAYLFYDPFHAVDRWHAERIAAIQSETHLIPVHMTGHGTVRAFTGTARALSLIEACRADDRAGLRALARSARIGAPMRPYQIAIAAIARHPAWADRFLQRFGEGFSPVERVNFLYHRANRHIRDGALEIARDMLAEAVALQPGNLGFARRLEELEGRIARTRASDRDKTVHDFSPAQ
;
A
#
# COMPACT_ATOMS: atom_id res chain seq x y z
N MET A 1 -17.29 20.06 -9.88
CA MET A 1 -17.25 20.51 -11.28
C MET A 1 -16.10 19.79 -11.97
N LEU A 2 -16.34 19.10 -13.09
CA LEU A 2 -15.27 18.54 -13.89
C LEU A 2 -14.49 19.70 -14.54
N VAL A 3 -13.18 19.73 -14.33
CA VAL A 3 -12.26 20.79 -14.83
C VAL A 3 -11.50 20.30 -16.04
N TYR A 4 -11.11 19.03 -16.05
CA TYR A 4 -10.31 18.42 -17.09
C TYR A 4 -10.63 16.93 -17.20
N ALA A 5 -10.54 16.39 -18.41
CA ALA A 5 -10.61 14.96 -18.67
C ALA A 5 -9.82 14.62 -19.94
N ASP A 6 -9.04 13.55 -19.87
CA ASP A 6 -8.42 12.90 -21.03
C ASP A 6 -8.55 11.37 -20.92
N GLU A 7 -7.81 10.62 -21.73
CA GLU A 7 -7.83 9.15 -21.71
C GLU A 7 -7.15 8.53 -20.47
N ASN A 8 -6.46 9.31 -19.64
CA ASN A 8 -5.69 8.82 -18.49
C ASN A 8 -6.27 9.26 -17.14
N LEU A 9 -6.85 10.46 -17.05
CA LEU A 9 -7.36 11.00 -15.79
C LEU A 9 -8.51 12.01 -15.98
N GLU A 10 -9.17 12.30 -14.86
CA GLU A 10 -10.13 13.38 -14.69
C GLU A 10 -9.67 14.28 -13.54
N VAL A 11 -10.05 15.57 -13.59
CA VAL A 11 -9.87 16.51 -12.49
C VAL A 11 -11.20 17.12 -12.10
N ILE A 12 -11.56 17.01 -10.82
CA ILE A 12 -12.82 17.52 -10.27
C ILE A 12 -12.51 18.57 -9.22
N HIS A 13 -13.04 19.78 -9.41
CA HIS A 13 -13.00 20.85 -8.43
C HIS A 13 -14.23 20.83 -7.52
N ARG A 14 -13.98 20.91 -6.22
CA ARG A 14 -14.95 21.14 -5.15
C ARG A 14 -14.64 22.48 -4.47
N ARG A 15 -15.61 23.40 -4.49
CA ARG A 15 -15.54 24.62 -3.68
C ARG A 15 -15.65 24.29 -2.19
N GLY A 16 -14.95 25.05 -1.35
CA GLY A 16 -15.01 24.97 0.11
C GLY A 16 -14.51 26.25 0.75
N SER A 17 -14.45 26.29 2.07
CA SER A 17 -14.10 27.47 2.87
C SER A 17 -12.80 27.31 3.65
N SER A 18 -12.06 26.22 3.44
CA SER A 18 -10.73 26.04 4.05
C SER A 18 -9.76 27.11 3.55
N PRO A 19 -8.76 27.51 4.37
CA PRO A 19 -7.73 28.46 3.98
C PRO A 19 -6.68 27.87 3.01
N TYR A 20 -6.87 26.62 2.57
CA TYR A 20 -6.00 25.90 1.64
C TYR A 20 -6.85 25.12 0.64
N LEU A 21 -6.25 24.81 -0.51
CA LEU A 21 -6.77 23.85 -1.48
C LEU A 21 -6.13 22.49 -1.23
N LEU A 22 -6.94 21.48 -0.95
CA LEU A 22 -6.49 20.10 -0.86
C LEU A 22 -6.50 19.45 -2.25
N VAL A 23 -5.32 19.21 -2.81
CA VAL A 23 -5.15 18.51 -4.09
C VAL A 23 -5.02 17.01 -3.81
N THR A 24 -6.00 16.22 -4.23
CA THR A 24 -6.01 14.78 -3.92
C THR A 24 -5.68 13.93 -5.14
N PHE A 25 -5.03 12.78 -4.90
CA PHE A 25 -4.76 11.77 -5.92
C PHE A 25 -5.26 10.41 -5.44
N ASN A 26 -6.04 9.71 -6.26
CA ASN A 26 -6.63 8.41 -5.91
C ASN A 26 -5.61 7.28 -5.77
N GLU A 27 -5.98 6.27 -4.98
CA GLU A 27 -5.33 4.96 -4.96
C GLU A 27 -5.85 4.07 -6.13
N MET A 28 -5.42 2.81 -6.24
CA MET A 28 -5.70 1.98 -7.43
C MET A 28 -7.14 1.45 -7.55
N GLU A 29 -7.84 1.27 -6.42
CA GLU A 29 -9.19 0.71 -6.35
C GLU A 29 -10.26 1.70 -6.83
N MET A 30 -10.05 3.00 -6.59
CA MET A 30 -10.89 4.06 -7.14
C MET A 30 -10.46 4.43 -8.57
N GLN A 31 -11.44 4.58 -9.46
CA GLN A 31 -11.23 5.05 -10.83
C GLN A 31 -12.17 6.20 -11.16
N ALA A 32 -11.77 7.00 -12.15
CA ALA A 32 -12.53 8.14 -12.63
C ALA A 32 -13.89 7.69 -13.20
N ASN A 33 -14.95 8.44 -12.88
CA ASN A 33 -16.33 8.11 -13.28
C ASN A 33 -17.17 9.36 -13.60
N GLY A 34 -16.51 10.51 -13.82
CA GLY A 34 -17.13 11.80 -14.12
C GLY A 34 -17.71 12.55 -12.93
N SER A 35 -17.81 11.95 -11.74
CA SER A 35 -18.61 12.54 -10.64
C SER A 35 -17.92 12.57 -9.28
N ARG A 36 -16.97 11.68 -9.01
CA ARG A 36 -16.34 11.58 -7.69
C ARG A 36 -14.83 11.55 -7.68
N PHE A 37 -14.25 12.03 -6.58
CA PHE A 37 -12.81 12.00 -6.34
C PHE A 37 -12.42 11.40 -4.98
N TRP A 38 -11.17 10.96 -4.89
CA TRP A 38 -10.65 10.35 -3.67
C TRP A 38 -10.55 11.38 -2.54
N GLY A 39 -11.17 11.07 -1.41
CA GLY A 39 -11.30 12.01 -0.28
C GLY A 39 -12.49 12.98 -0.40
N GLN A 40 -13.36 12.85 -1.40
CA GLN A 40 -14.51 13.76 -1.58
C GLN A 40 -15.42 13.86 -0.35
N ARG A 41 -15.85 12.72 0.20
CA ARG A 41 -16.71 12.70 1.41
C ARG A 41 -16.04 13.38 2.61
N PHE A 42 -14.72 13.24 2.73
CA PHE A 42 -13.94 13.91 3.76
C PHE A 42 -13.97 15.43 3.55
N CYS A 43 -13.69 15.88 2.33
CA CYS A 43 -13.71 17.31 1.98
C CYS A 43 -15.11 17.92 2.14
N GLU A 44 -16.16 17.18 1.78
CA GLU A 44 -17.56 17.59 1.97
C GLU A 44 -17.89 17.81 3.44
N LYS A 45 -17.61 16.82 4.29
CA LYS A 45 -17.89 16.90 5.73
C LYS A 45 -17.08 17.98 6.44
N ALA A 46 -15.85 18.22 5.99
CA ALA A 46 -14.94 19.20 6.61
C ALA A 46 -15.00 20.59 5.98
N GLY A 47 -15.81 20.80 4.93
CA GLY A 47 -15.87 22.08 4.21
C GLY A 47 -14.60 22.44 3.42
N ILE A 48 -13.72 21.47 3.11
CA ILE A 48 -12.41 21.71 2.48
C ILE A 48 -12.54 21.96 0.97
N ALA A 49 -11.99 23.07 0.49
CA ALA A 49 -11.81 23.30 -0.95
C ALA A 49 -10.84 22.26 -1.50
N ALA A 50 -11.20 21.60 -2.61
CA ALA A 50 -10.42 20.47 -3.11
C ALA A 50 -10.35 20.40 -4.64
N LEU A 51 -9.20 19.94 -5.14
CA LEU A 51 -8.98 19.62 -6.55
C LEU A 51 -8.56 18.15 -6.64
N GLY A 52 -9.50 17.27 -6.97
CA GLY A 52 -9.25 15.84 -7.03
C GLY A 52 -8.78 15.42 -8.41
N PHE A 53 -7.59 14.84 -8.50
CA PHE A 53 -7.07 14.13 -9.67
C PHE A 53 -7.41 12.65 -9.54
N ILE A 54 -8.06 12.08 -10.55
CA ILE A 54 -8.50 10.69 -10.55
C ILE A 54 -8.04 9.98 -11.81
N SER A 55 -7.24 8.93 -11.69
CA SER A 55 -6.83 8.08 -12.80
C SER A 55 -8.01 7.26 -13.35
N ARG A 56 -8.13 7.11 -14.67
CA ARG A 56 -9.11 6.19 -15.30
C ARG A 56 -8.77 4.71 -15.10
N ARG A 57 -7.51 4.42 -14.79
CA ARG A 57 -6.96 3.08 -14.52
C ARG A 57 -5.67 3.25 -13.70
N PRO A 58 -5.18 2.21 -13.01
CA PRO A 58 -3.85 2.27 -12.41
C PRO A 58 -2.80 2.62 -13.48
N ASN A 59 -2.21 3.81 -13.37
CA ASN A 59 -1.32 4.39 -14.39
C ASN A 59 -0.27 5.35 -13.84
N TRP A 60 -0.19 5.53 -12.51
CA TRP A 60 0.79 6.43 -11.90
C TRP A 60 0.79 7.83 -12.54
N PHE A 61 -0.40 8.38 -12.83
CA PHE A 61 -0.62 9.76 -13.25
C PHE A 61 0.39 10.24 -14.31
N PRO A 62 0.23 9.84 -15.59
CA PRO A 62 1.17 10.16 -16.66
C PRO A 62 1.47 11.66 -16.74
N ALA A 63 2.74 12.00 -16.92
CA ALA A 63 3.19 13.38 -16.80
C ALA A 63 2.48 14.34 -17.77
N ALA A 64 2.31 13.93 -19.04
CA ALA A 64 1.62 14.74 -20.05
C ALA A 64 0.19 15.11 -19.62
N SER A 65 -0.59 14.12 -19.14
CA SER A 65 -1.94 14.33 -18.63
C SER A 65 -1.98 15.26 -17.41
N VAL A 66 -1.03 15.11 -16.48
CA VAL A 66 -0.96 15.99 -15.31
C VAL A 66 -0.58 17.42 -15.70
N VAL A 67 0.30 17.62 -16.67
CA VAL A 67 0.64 18.95 -17.18
C VAL A 67 -0.59 19.65 -17.74
N ALA A 68 -1.28 19.01 -18.69
CA ALA A 68 -2.47 19.58 -19.32
C ALA A 68 -3.60 19.84 -18.29
N ALA A 69 -3.77 18.94 -17.32
CA ALA A 69 -4.73 19.11 -16.25
C ALA A 69 -4.40 20.29 -15.30
N VAL A 70 -3.12 20.51 -15.00
CA VAL A 70 -2.66 21.66 -14.22
C VAL A 70 -2.89 22.98 -14.97
N GLU A 71 -2.66 22.99 -16.29
CA GLU A 71 -2.96 24.15 -17.14
C GLU A 71 -4.46 24.47 -17.14
N ALA A 72 -5.32 23.46 -17.30
CA ALA A 72 -6.78 23.64 -17.23
C ALA A 72 -7.25 24.10 -15.84
N ALA A 73 -6.57 23.69 -14.77
CA ALA A 73 -6.87 24.08 -13.40
C ALA A 73 -6.19 25.40 -12.96
N ALA A 74 -5.44 26.07 -13.83
CA ALA A 74 -4.64 27.24 -13.47
C ALA A 74 -5.44 28.37 -12.76
N PRO A 75 -6.68 28.73 -13.18
CA PRO A 75 -7.47 29.73 -12.46
C PRO A 75 -7.76 29.34 -11.01
N ILE A 76 -8.08 28.07 -10.76
CA ILE A 76 -8.37 27.55 -9.41
C ILE A 76 -7.09 27.53 -8.56
N LEU A 77 -5.96 27.15 -9.17
CA LEU A 77 -4.67 27.09 -8.48
C LEU A 77 -4.14 28.48 -8.13
N ALA A 78 -4.41 29.49 -8.96
CA ALA A 78 -4.02 30.89 -8.73
C ALA A 78 -4.78 31.53 -7.57
N GLU A 79 -6.05 31.17 -7.36
CA GLU A 79 -6.86 31.63 -6.23
C GLU A 79 -6.51 30.94 -4.90
N ALA A 80 -5.78 29.82 -4.93
CA ALA A 80 -5.43 29.06 -3.74
C ALA A 80 -4.17 29.63 -3.05
N PRO A 81 -4.28 30.24 -1.85
CA PRO A 81 -3.12 30.81 -1.15
C PRO A 81 -2.17 29.74 -0.62
N GLU A 82 -2.70 28.55 -0.32
CA GLU A 82 -1.96 27.39 0.15
C GLU A 82 -2.47 26.14 -0.58
N ARG A 83 -1.56 25.24 -0.98
CA ARG A 83 -1.88 23.98 -1.67
C ARG A 83 -1.24 22.81 -0.93
N ILE A 84 -2.09 21.85 -0.55
CA ILE A 84 -1.69 20.64 0.16
C ILE A 84 -1.97 19.45 -0.74
N LEU A 85 -0.95 18.67 -1.07
CA LEU A 85 -1.11 17.45 -1.87
C LEU A 85 -1.34 16.25 -0.94
N TYR A 86 -2.27 15.37 -1.29
CA TYR A 86 -2.68 14.25 -0.46
C TYR A 86 -2.95 13.00 -1.30
N GLY A 87 -2.27 11.88 -0.99
CA GLY A 87 -2.43 10.67 -1.77
C GLY A 87 -1.87 9.40 -1.13
N HIS A 88 -2.38 8.25 -1.58
CA HIS A 88 -1.95 6.91 -1.14
C HIS A 88 -1.54 6.05 -2.33
N SER A 89 -0.47 5.26 -2.18
CA SER A 89 0.07 4.36 -3.21
C SER A 89 0.42 5.14 -4.50
N GLN A 90 -0.23 4.85 -5.64
CA GLN A 90 -0.06 5.64 -6.87
C GLN A 90 -0.37 7.14 -6.66
N GLY A 91 -1.32 7.46 -5.78
CA GLY A 91 -1.64 8.84 -5.43
C GLY A 91 -0.58 9.47 -4.53
N GLY A 92 0.06 8.69 -3.67
CA GLY A 92 1.20 9.14 -2.87
C GLY A 92 2.40 9.47 -3.76
N TYR A 93 2.63 8.65 -4.78
CA TYR A 93 3.62 8.94 -5.83
C TYR A 93 3.32 10.28 -6.51
N ALA A 94 2.07 10.52 -6.93
CA ALA A 94 1.70 11.76 -7.61
C ALA A 94 1.83 12.98 -6.68
N ALA A 95 1.47 12.82 -5.41
CA ALA A 95 1.64 13.86 -4.39
C ALA A 95 3.11 14.31 -4.23
N LEU A 96 4.07 13.39 -4.37
CA LEU A 96 5.50 13.72 -4.26
C LEU A 96 6.15 14.12 -5.60
N ARG A 97 5.72 13.51 -6.71
CA ARG A 97 6.21 13.82 -8.06
C ARG A 97 5.80 15.20 -8.55
N TYR A 98 4.59 15.64 -8.22
CA TYR A 98 4.01 16.85 -8.78
C TYR A 98 3.96 18.04 -7.82
N ARG A 99 4.58 17.94 -6.63
CA ARG A 99 4.51 19.00 -5.62
C ARG A 99 5.08 20.34 -6.09
N ARG A 100 6.20 20.36 -6.83
CA ARG A 100 6.69 21.61 -7.44
C ARG A 100 5.75 22.15 -8.51
N ARG A 101 5.24 21.29 -9.39
CA ARG A 101 4.34 21.69 -10.50
C ARG A 101 3.04 22.30 -9.98
N LEU A 102 2.50 21.73 -8.91
CA LEU A 102 1.30 22.23 -8.24
C LEU A 102 1.60 23.31 -7.21
N GLY A 103 2.85 23.80 -7.10
CA GLY A 103 3.24 24.83 -6.14
C GLY A 103 2.85 24.50 -4.70
N ALA A 104 3.02 23.25 -4.27
CA ALA A 104 2.59 22.78 -2.96
C ALA A 104 3.43 23.40 -1.82
N SER A 105 2.76 23.77 -0.72
CA SER A 105 3.44 24.06 0.56
C SER A 105 3.74 22.77 1.33
N VAL A 106 2.82 21.80 1.23
CA VAL A 106 2.84 20.52 1.94
C VAL A 106 2.42 19.39 1.02
N ALA A 107 3.12 18.25 1.09
CA ALA A 107 2.69 16.98 0.51
C ALA A 107 2.56 15.92 1.59
N VAL A 108 1.44 15.20 1.60
CA VAL A 108 1.11 14.11 2.52
C VAL A 108 0.95 12.83 1.70
N ALA A 109 1.94 11.95 1.78
CA ALA A 109 2.03 10.77 0.93
C ALA A 109 2.06 9.49 1.75
N PHE A 110 1.19 8.53 1.43
CA PHE A 110 1.14 7.22 2.08
C PHE A 110 1.67 6.13 1.15
N CYS A 111 2.68 5.39 1.61
CA CYS A 111 3.33 4.28 0.89
C CYS A 111 3.54 4.53 -0.62
N PRO A 112 4.13 5.67 -1.03
CA PRO A 112 4.37 5.97 -2.44
C PRO A 112 5.39 4.99 -3.04
N GLN A 113 5.26 4.72 -4.34
CA GLN A 113 6.32 4.08 -5.12
C GLN A 113 7.20 5.16 -5.74
N ILE A 114 8.52 5.01 -5.76
CA ILE A 114 9.41 5.95 -6.45
C ILE A 114 9.24 5.88 -7.98
N SER A 115 8.91 4.69 -8.48
CA SER A 115 8.65 4.32 -9.87
C SER A 115 7.95 2.95 -9.90
N ILE A 116 7.33 2.59 -11.03
CA ILE A 116 6.89 1.21 -11.35
C ILE A 116 7.65 0.62 -12.54
N ASP A 117 8.63 1.34 -13.09
CA ASP A 117 9.52 0.82 -14.12
C ASP A 117 10.36 -0.34 -13.55
N PRO A 118 10.24 -1.58 -14.09
CA PRO A 118 10.98 -2.72 -13.58
C PRO A 118 12.50 -2.56 -13.65
N LYS A 119 13.01 -1.67 -14.52
CA LYS A 119 14.45 -1.35 -14.56
C LYS A 119 14.87 -0.45 -13.40
N THR A 120 14.01 0.50 -13.01
CA THR A 120 14.26 1.42 -11.91
C THR A 120 14.06 0.75 -10.55
N VAL A 121 13.06 -0.12 -10.43
CA VAL A 121 12.66 -0.76 -9.17
C VAL A 121 12.61 -2.30 -9.29
N PRO A 122 13.75 -2.98 -9.58
CA PRO A 122 13.78 -4.44 -9.75
C PRO A 122 13.38 -5.22 -8.48
N PHE A 123 13.36 -4.54 -7.34
CA PHE A 123 12.94 -5.08 -6.05
C PHE A 123 11.41 -5.11 -5.84
N ASP A 124 10.64 -4.49 -6.73
CA ASP A 124 9.18 -4.39 -6.63
C ASP A 124 8.50 -4.80 -7.95
N ASN A 125 8.00 -6.03 -8.00
CA ASN A 125 7.33 -6.57 -9.17
C ASN A 125 5.79 -6.42 -9.12
N ARG A 126 5.23 -5.80 -8.08
CA ARG A 126 3.77 -5.76 -7.83
C ARG A 126 2.99 -5.09 -8.97
N PHE A 127 3.62 -4.13 -9.65
CA PHE A 127 2.94 -3.20 -10.56
C PHE A 127 3.49 -3.23 -12.00
N VAL A 128 4.37 -4.18 -12.33
CA VAL A 128 5.00 -4.27 -13.66
C VAL A 128 3.98 -4.32 -14.79
N ARG A 129 2.85 -5.01 -14.59
CA ARG A 129 1.75 -5.09 -15.56
C ARG A 129 1.10 -3.74 -15.91
N HIS A 130 1.31 -2.71 -15.09
CA HIS A 130 0.80 -1.36 -15.31
C HIS A 130 1.84 -0.45 -15.98
N PHE A 131 3.11 -0.86 -16.03
CA PHE A 131 4.16 -0.10 -16.68
C PHE A 131 4.06 -0.22 -18.19
N ALA A 132 4.16 0.92 -18.85
CA ALA A 132 4.16 1.07 -20.30
C ALA A 132 5.19 2.14 -20.67
N PRO A 133 6.28 1.82 -21.39
CA PRO A 133 7.40 2.74 -21.61
C PRO A 133 7.01 4.12 -22.14
N GLY A 134 6.15 4.18 -23.16
CA GLY A 134 5.70 5.47 -23.71
C GLY A 134 4.93 6.33 -22.70
N LEU A 135 3.99 5.71 -21.97
CA LEU A 135 3.15 6.39 -20.98
C LEU A 135 3.94 6.86 -19.74
N HIS A 136 4.95 6.08 -19.35
CA HIS A 136 5.72 6.28 -18.11
C HIS A 136 7.14 6.79 -18.39
N THR A 137 7.32 7.51 -19.50
CA THR A 137 8.59 8.16 -19.83
C THR A 137 9.04 9.05 -18.67
N ASN A 138 10.25 8.83 -18.17
CA ASN A 138 10.84 9.57 -17.03
C ASN A 138 9.95 9.58 -15.77
N MET A 139 9.23 8.47 -15.50
CA MET A 139 8.29 8.41 -14.39
C MET A 139 8.92 8.42 -12.99
N ALA A 140 10.21 8.13 -12.84
CA ALA A 140 10.82 8.13 -11.51
C ALA A 140 10.67 9.52 -10.85
N ILE A 141 10.34 9.54 -9.55
CA ILE A 141 10.38 10.78 -8.76
C ILE A 141 11.81 11.33 -8.81
N ALA A 142 11.94 12.62 -9.09
CA ALA A 142 13.22 13.29 -9.29
C ALA A 142 13.46 14.40 -8.23
N PRO A 143 14.74 14.77 -7.96
CA PRO A 143 15.08 15.81 -6.98
C PRO A 143 14.49 17.18 -7.29
N ASP A 144 14.49 17.59 -8.56
CA ASP A 144 14.02 18.89 -9.04
C ASP A 144 12.50 19.09 -8.90
N GLN A 145 11.77 18.00 -8.64
CA GLN A 145 10.33 18.02 -8.36
C GLN A 145 10.02 18.38 -6.91
N ALA A 146 11.04 18.52 -6.05
CA ALA A 146 10.87 18.93 -4.67
C ALA A 146 10.36 20.38 -4.55
N ALA A 147 9.37 20.57 -3.68
CA ALA A 147 8.85 21.87 -3.26
C ALA A 147 8.10 21.70 -1.93
N GLY A 148 8.14 22.73 -1.09
CA GLY A 148 7.55 22.69 0.24
C GLY A 148 8.07 21.53 1.10
N ARG A 149 7.33 21.21 2.16
CA ARG A 149 7.61 20.05 3.02
C ARG A 149 6.81 18.85 2.56
N ALA A 150 7.36 17.65 2.71
CA ALA A 150 6.66 16.40 2.47
C ALA A 150 6.71 15.51 3.71
N TYR A 151 5.59 14.86 4.03
CA TYR A 151 5.49 13.85 5.08
C TYR A 151 5.07 12.53 4.44
N LEU A 152 5.99 11.56 4.50
CA LEU A 152 5.85 10.27 3.89
C LEU A 152 5.57 9.23 4.96
N PHE A 153 4.35 8.71 4.97
CA PHE A 153 3.85 7.72 5.92
C PHE A 153 4.04 6.31 5.35
N TYR A 154 4.74 5.46 6.09
CA TYR A 154 5.09 4.10 5.66
C TYR A 154 5.19 3.16 6.87
N ASP A 155 5.07 1.85 6.64
CA ASP A 155 5.38 0.85 7.66
C ASP A 155 6.82 0.34 7.52
N PRO A 156 7.72 0.55 8.50
CA PRO A 156 9.09 0.04 8.45
C PRO A 156 9.21 -1.47 8.37
N PHE A 157 8.17 -2.22 8.76
CA PHE A 157 8.13 -3.68 8.65
C PHE A 157 7.73 -4.17 7.26
N HIS A 158 7.23 -3.29 6.39
CA HIS A 158 6.92 -3.61 5.00
C HIS A 158 8.11 -3.26 4.10
N ALA A 159 9.02 -4.22 3.92
CA ALA A 159 10.35 -4.01 3.32
C ALA A 159 10.34 -3.27 1.97
N VAL A 160 9.43 -3.63 1.05
CA VAL A 160 9.34 -3.03 -0.28
C VAL A 160 8.96 -1.54 -0.22
N ASP A 161 7.94 -1.20 0.58
CA ASP A 161 7.50 0.19 0.75
C ASP A 161 8.52 1.02 1.53
N ARG A 162 9.20 0.42 2.52
CA ARG A 162 10.33 1.06 3.21
C ARG A 162 11.42 1.44 2.22
N TRP A 163 11.80 0.55 1.29
CA TRP A 163 12.82 0.84 0.28
C TRP A 163 12.41 1.98 -0.67
N HIS A 164 11.13 2.09 -1.02
CA HIS A 164 10.64 3.26 -1.75
C HIS A 164 10.74 4.54 -0.90
N ALA A 165 10.26 4.49 0.34
CA ALA A 165 10.26 5.64 1.25
C ALA A 165 11.66 6.20 1.48
N GLU A 166 12.62 5.34 1.82
CA GLU A 166 14.01 5.70 2.07
C GLU A 166 14.68 6.30 0.82
N ARG A 167 14.47 5.70 -0.36
CA ARG A 167 15.02 6.24 -1.62
C ARG A 167 14.44 7.61 -1.95
N ILE A 168 13.14 7.79 -1.80
CA ILE A 168 12.48 9.09 -2.06
C ILE A 168 13.02 10.16 -1.11
N ALA A 169 13.09 9.85 0.19
CA ALA A 169 13.61 10.79 1.20
C ALA A 169 15.10 11.14 0.98
N ALA A 170 15.88 10.23 0.39
CA ALA A 170 17.28 10.48 0.07
C ALA A 170 17.48 11.43 -1.12
N ILE A 171 16.54 11.48 -2.08
CA ILE A 171 16.70 12.27 -3.31
C ILE A 171 15.90 13.58 -3.32
N GLN A 172 14.81 13.65 -2.54
CA GLN A 172 13.95 14.82 -2.49
C GLN A 172 14.12 15.55 -1.16
N SER A 173 14.60 16.79 -1.21
CA SER A 173 14.75 17.65 -0.02
C SER A 173 13.42 17.87 0.70
N GLU A 174 13.50 18.21 1.99
CA GLU A 174 12.33 18.49 2.85
C GLU A 174 11.31 17.33 2.88
N THR A 175 11.77 16.08 2.75
CA THR A 175 10.93 14.88 2.83
C THR A 175 11.17 14.16 4.15
N HIS A 176 10.15 14.15 5.01
CA HIS A 176 10.21 13.58 6.35
C HIS A 176 9.46 12.25 6.44
N LEU A 177 10.18 11.21 6.86
CA LEU A 177 9.62 9.88 7.06
C LEU A 177 8.84 9.81 8.38
N ILE A 178 7.58 9.36 8.32
CA ILE A 178 6.69 9.15 9.47
C ILE A 178 6.30 7.67 9.58
N PRO A 179 6.93 6.90 10.50
CA PRO A 179 6.64 5.49 10.67
C PRO A 179 5.23 5.20 11.21
N VAL A 180 4.52 4.27 10.57
CA VAL A 180 3.20 3.76 10.98
C VAL A 180 3.29 2.23 11.15
N HIS A 181 3.95 1.80 12.22
CA HIS A 181 4.32 0.39 12.44
C HIS A 181 3.15 -0.59 12.43
N MET A 182 3.35 -1.73 11.76
CA MET A 182 2.40 -2.85 11.66
C MET A 182 1.10 -2.45 10.95
N THR A 183 1.22 -1.78 9.82
CA THR A 183 0.08 -1.41 8.96
C THR A 183 0.28 -1.81 7.49
N GLY A 184 1.44 -2.37 7.14
CA GLY A 184 1.74 -2.83 5.78
C GLY A 184 1.63 -1.69 4.76
N HIS A 185 1.05 -2.00 3.59
CA HIS A 185 0.76 -0.99 2.55
C HIS A 185 -0.46 -0.10 2.89
N GLY A 186 -1.23 -0.46 3.92
CA GLY A 186 -2.50 0.18 4.28
C GLY A 186 -2.39 1.33 5.28
N THR A 187 -1.24 2.00 5.38
CA THR A 187 -0.95 3.05 6.37
C THR A 187 -2.02 4.14 6.44
N VAL A 188 -2.55 4.57 5.29
CA VAL A 188 -3.61 5.59 5.19
C VAL A 188 -4.87 5.22 5.99
N ARG A 189 -5.17 3.92 6.12
CA ARG A 189 -6.37 3.43 6.81
C ARG A 189 -6.31 3.68 8.32
N ALA A 190 -5.12 3.85 8.90
CA ALA A 190 -4.96 4.28 10.29
C ALA A 190 -5.51 5.69 10.53
N PHE A 191 -5.53 6.54 9.49
CA PHE A 191 -5.97 7.93 9.56
C PHE A 191 -7.41 8.14 9.10
N THR A 192 -8.19 7.07 8.96
CA THR A 192 -9.62 7.14 8.63
C THR A 192 -10.42 7.90 9.69
N GLY A 193 -11.47 8.60 9.24
CA GLY A 193 -12.33 9.45 10.05
C GLY A 193 -11.97 10.94 9.95
N THR A 194 -13.00 11.79 9.84
CA THR A 194 -12.83 13.24 9.56
C THR A 194 -11.93 13.93 10.57
N ALA A 195 -12.15 13.73 11.88
CA ALA A 195 -11.36 14.39 12.92
C ALA A 195 -9.87 14.02 12.83
N ARG A 196 -9.55 12.75 12.61
CA ARG A 196 -8.17 12.26 12.54
C ARG A 196 -7.47 12.73 11.27
N ALA A 197 -8.17 12.73 10.14
CA ALA A 197 -7.65 13.26 8.88
C ALA A 197 -7.39 14.77 8.96
N LEU A 198 -8.25 15.54 9.65
CA LEU A 198 -8.00 16.95 9.93
C LEU A 198 -6.77 17.14 10.82
N SER A 199 -6.66 16.43 11.95
CA SER A 199 -5.48 16.52 12.82
C SER A 199 -4.18 16.19 12.09
N LEU A 200 -4.22 15.22 11.18
CA LEU A 200 -3.09 14.87 10.32
C LEU A 200 -2.69 16.05 9.40
N ILE A 201 -3.66 16.62 8.67
CA ILE A 201 -3.39 17.73 7.74
C ILE A 201 -2.85 18.94 8.51
N GLU A 202 -3.49 19.32 9.62
CA GLU A 202 -3.06 20.47 10.42
C GLU A 202 -1.66 20.27 11.03
N ALA A 203 -1.34 19.07 11.54
CA ALA A 203 0.00 18.78 12.03
C ALA A 203 1.06 18.84 10.91
N CYS A 204 0.72 18.44 9.68
CA CYS A 204 1.62 18.59 8.54
C CYS A 204 1.83 20.07 8.17
N ARG A 205 0.76 20.88 8.16
CA ARG A 205 0.81 22.33 7.90
C ARG A 205 1.69 23.05 8.92
N ALA A 206 1.52 22.72 10.20
CA ALA A 206 2.26 23.30 11.32
C ALA A 206 3.72 22.85 11.45
N ASP A 207 4.19 21.89 10.64
CA ASP A 207 5.49 21.22 10.83
C ASP A 207 5.67 20.57 12.21
N ASP A 208 4.58 20.07 12.78
CA ASP A 208 4.59 19.37 14.07
C ASP A 208 4.96 17.89 13.90
N ARG A 209 6.25 17.65 13.65
CA ARG A 209 6.78 16.29 13.45
C ARG A 209 6.61 15.39 14.69
N ALA A 210 6.68 15.98 15.88
CA ALA A 210 6.48 15.25 17.13
C ALA A 210 5.01 14.83 17.27
N GLY A 211 4.08 15.73 17.02
CA GLY A 211 2.65 15.47 16.98
C GLY A 211 2.26 14.47 15.90
N LEU A 212 2.86 14.53 14.71
CA LEU A 212 2.65 13.53 13.66
C LEU A 212 3.06 12.12 14.10
N ARG A 213 4.20 11.98 14.78
CA ARG A 213 4.65 10.69 15.34
C ARG A 213 3.72 10.20 16.45
N ALA A 214 3.27 11.09 17.33
CA ALA A 214 2.31 10.76 18.38
C ALA A 214 0.95 10.33 17.79
N LEU A 215 0.45 11.07 16.80
CA LEU A 215 -0.78 10.76 16.08
C LEU A 215 -0.67 9.40 15.38
N ALA A 216 0.41 9.14 14.64
CA ALA A 216 0.65 7.85 13.99
C ALA A 216 0.71 6.69 15.01
N ARG A 217 1.39 6.90 16.15
CA ARG A 217 1.49 5.91 17.23
C ARG A 217 0.13 5.56 17.83
N SER A 218 -0.74 6.55 18.01
CA SER A 218 -2.10 6.36 18.54
C SER A 218 -3.02 5.74 17.49
N ALA A 219 -3.05 6.33 16.29
CA ALA A 219 -3.91 5.95 15.18
C ALA A 219 -3.74 4.48 14.75
N ARG A 220 -2.49 4.00 14.69
CA ARG A 220 -2.20 2.62 14.25
C ARG A 220 -2.83 1.56 15.17
N ILE A 221 -3.07 1.84 16.46
CA ILE A 221 -3.56 0.84 17.42
C ILE A 221 -4.91 0.27 16.98
N GLY A 222 -5.80 1.14 16.48
CA GLY A 222 -7.13 0.77 15.98
C GLY A 222 -7.17 0.49 14.47
N ALA A 223 -6.02 0.42 13.79
CA ALA A 223 -6.01 0.20 12.34
C ALA A 223 -6.42 -1.25 12.00
N PRO A 224 -7.37 -1.47 11.07
CA PRO A 224 -8.01 -2.77 10.88
C PRO A 224 -7.05 -3.89 10.43
N MET A 225 -6.04 -3.56 9.62
CA MET A 225 -5.05 -4.55 9.15
C MET A 225 -3.97 -4.88 10.19
N ARG A 226 -3.88 -4.11 11.29
CA ARG A 226 -2.74 -4.22 12.22
C ARG A 226 -2.63 -5.59 12.89
N PRO A 227 -3.72 -6.21 13.38
CA PRO A 227 -3.63 -7.56 13.94
C PRO A 227 -3.07 -8.57 12.94
N TYR A 228 -3.49 -8.50 11.67
CA TYR A 228 -2.95 -9.34 10.60
C TYR A 228 -1.44 -9.10 10.38
N GLN A 229 -1.00 -7.84 10.30
CA GLN A 229 0.42 -7.52 10.12
C GLN A 229 1.29 -8.06 11.27
N ILE A 230 0.80 -7.98 12.51
CA ILE A 230 1.49 -8.56 13.67
C ILE A 230 1.53 -10.09 13.55
N ALA A 231 0.41 -10.72 13.18
CA ALA A 231 0.32 -12.16 13.04
C ALA A 231 1.33 -12.68 12.01
N ILE A 232 1.39 -12.07 10.83
CA ILE A 232 2.36 -12.39 9.77
C ILE A 232 3.80 -12.20 10.25
N ALA A 233 4.11 -11.07 10.88
CA ALA A 233 5.46 -10.78 11.38
C ALA A 233 5.90 -11.79 12.47
N ALA A 234 4.96 -12.30 13.25
CA ALA A 234 5.22 -13.28 14.31
C ALA A 234 5.55 -14.68 13.78
N ILE A 235 5.07 -15.09 12.59
CA ILE A 235 5.23 -16.46 12.06
C ILE A 235 6.69 -16.95 12.11
N ALA A 236 7.64 -16.08 11.78
CA ALA A 236 9.04 -16.48 11.65
C ALA A 236 9.75 -16.74 12.98
N ARG A 237 9.38 -16.02 14.05
CA ARG A 237 10.11 -16.00 15.34
C ARG A 237 9.26 -16.44 16.53
N HIS A 238 7.96 -16.22 16.47
CA HIS A 238 6.99 -16.50 17.53
C HIS A 238 5.70 -17.12 16.94
N PRO A 239 5.78 -18.31 16.31
CA PRO A 239 4.64 -18.93 15.62
C PRO A 239 3.42 -19.12 16.55
N ALA A 240 3.62 -19.48 17.81
CA ALA A 240 2.55 -19.58 18.79
C ALA A 240 1.82 -18.24 19.03
N TRP A 241 2.49 -17.10 18.87
CA TRP A 241 1.83 -15.79 18.92
C TRP A 241 1.04 -15.51 17.64
N ALA A 242 1.56 -15.90 16.48
CA ALA A 242 0.82 -15.79 15.22
C ALA A 242 -0.53 -16.53 15.30
N ASP A 243 -0.52 -17.75 15.85
CA ASP A 243 -1.72 -18.58 16.00
C ASP A 243 -2.71 -17.96 16.99
N ARG A 244 -2.24 -17.42 18.13
CA ARG A 244 -3.09 -16.68 19.08
C ARG A 244 -3.70 -15.42 18.47
N PHE A 245 -2.96 -14.71 17.61
CA PHE A 245 -3.48 -13.54 16.91
C PHE A 245 -4.56 -13.94 15.89
N LEU A 246 -4.35 -15.02 15.14
CA LEU A 246 -5.39 -15.57 14.27
C LEU A 246 -6.63 -15.96 15.08
N GLN A 247 -6.46 -16.68 16.18
CA GLN A 247 -7.59 -17.10 17.02
C GLN A 247 -8.40 -15.91 17.56
N ARG A 248 -7.72 -14.84 17.99
CA ARG A 248 -8.38 -13.68 18.60
C ARG A 248 -8.93 -12.67 17.60
N PHE A 249 -8.27 -12.49 16.46
CA PHE A 249 -8.58 -11.41 15.51
C PHE A 249 -8.92 -11.88 14.10
N GLY A 250 -8.85 -13.18 13.83
CA GLY A 250 -8.98 -13.77 12.49
C GLY A 250 -10.32 -13.52 11.82
N GLU A 251 -11.40 -13.38 12.59
CA GLU A 251 -12.72 -12.98 12.04
C GLU A 251 -12.70 -11.60 11.40
N GLY A 252 -11.80 -10.71 11.85
CA GLY A 252 -11.63 -9.38 11.29
C GLY A 252 -10.66 -9.32 10.10
N PHE A 253 -10.02 -10.43 9.73
CA PHE A 253 -9.14 -10.46 8.56
C PHE A 253 -10.00 -10.44 7.30
N SER A 254 -9.60 -9.63 6.31
CA SER A 254 -10.21 -9.73 4.98
C SER A 254 -9.97 -11.12 4.38
N PRO A 255 -10.78 -11.55 3.40
CA PRO A 255 -10.58 -12.85 2.74
C PRO A 255 -9.15 -13.04 2.22
N VAL A 256 -8.56 -11.99 1.63
CA VAL A 256 -7.18 -12.01 1.14
C VAL A 256 -6.17 -12.15 2.28
N GLU A 257 -6.35 -11.44 3.40
CA GLU A 257 -5.47 -11.55 4.56
C GLU A 257 -5.53 -12.94 5.20
N ARG A 258 -6.73 -13.53 5.30
CA ARG A 258 -6.90 -14.89 5.84
C ARG A 258 -6.16 -15.92 5.00
N VAL A 259 -6.35 -15.90 3.69
CA VAL A 259 -5.68 -16.84 2.77
C VAL A 259 -4.16 -16.65 2.77
N ASN A 260 -3.69 -15.40 2.76
CA ASN A 260 -2.26 -15.11 2.86
C ASN A 260 -1.67 -15.59 4.20
N PHE A 261 -2.38 -15.42 5.31
CA PHE A 261 -1.94 -15.94 6.61
C PHE A 261 -1.78 -17.45 6.57
N LEU A 262 -2.78 -18.18 6.07
CA LEU A 262 -2.74 -19.64 5.94
C LEU A 262 -1.54 -20.09 5.10
N TYR A 263 -1.34 -19.45 3.94
CA TYR A 263 -0.22 -19.75 3.06
C TYR A 263 1.14 -19.53 3.72
N HIS A 264 1.35 -18.40 4.39
CA HIS A 264 2.62 -18.11 5.07
C HIS A 264 2.85 -19.04 6.27
N ARG A 265 1.80 -19.34 7.02
CA ARG A 265 1.89 -20.22 8.19
C ARG A 265 2.13 -21.68 7.78
N ALA A 266 1.52 -22.14 6.70
CA ALA A 266 1.80 -23.46 6.10
C ALA A 266 3.26 -23.59 5.67
N ASN A 267 3.80 -22.58 4.96
CA ASN A 267 5.21 -22.59 4.56
C ASN A 267 6.18 -22.62 5.75
N ARG A 268 5.80 -22.04 6.90
CA ARG A 268 6.57 -22.20 8.14
C ARG A 268 6.52 -23.66 8.63
N HIS A 269 5.35 -24.29 8.67
CA HIS A 269 5.21 -25.70 9.03
C HIS A 269 5.99 -26.65 8.11
N ILE A 270 6.05 -26.37 6.80
CA ILE A 270 6.90 -27.14 5.87
C ILE A 270 8.37 -27.10 6.27
N ARG A 271 8.87 -25.95 6.74
CA ARG A 271 10.26 -25.79 7.21
C ARG A 271 10.50 -26.48 8.55
N ASP A 272 9.49 -26.49 9.42
CA ASP A 272 9.54 -27.16 10.72
C ASP A 272 9.32 -28.69 10.61
N GLY A 273 9.07 -29.24 9.42
CA GLY A 273 8.85 -30.67 9.19
C GLY A 273 7.42 -31.15 9.48
N ALA A 274 6.52 -30.27 9.88
CA ALA A 274 5.11 -30.57 10.16
C ALA A 274 4.27 -30.60 8.87
N LEU A 275 4.55 -31.57 8.00
CA LEU A 275 4.02 -31.59 6.62
C LEU A 275 2.49 -31.77 6.54
N GLU A 276 1.89 -32.59 7.41
CA GLU A 276 0.43 -32.80 7.42
C GLU A 276 -0.32 -31.51 7.80
N ILE A 277 0.15 -30.81 8.84
CA ILE A 277 -0.42 -29.52 9.25
C ILE A 277 -0.30 -28.50 8.12
N ALA A 278 0.86 -28.44 7.46
CA ALA A 278 1.05 -27.56 6.32
C ALA A 278 0.10 -27.88 5.15
N ARG A 279 -0.17 -29.17 4.88
CA ARG A 279 -1.11 -29.61 3.84
C ARG A 279 -2.51 -29.10 4.15
N ASP A 280 -2.99 -29.30 5.37
CA ASP A 280 -4.35 -28.89 5.76
C ASP A 280 -4.55 -27.38 5.63
N MET A 281 -3.56 -26.59 6.04
CA MET A 281 -3.60 -25.14 5.88
C MET A 281 -3.57 -24.70 4.40
N LEU A 282 -2.79 -25.39 3.54
CA LEU A 282 -2.77 -25.09 2.11
C LEU A 282 -4.08 -25.51 1.43
N ALA A 283 -4.68 -26.64 1.83
CA ALA A 283 -5.98 -27.07 1.35
C ALA A 283 -7.07 -26.06 1.70
N GLU A 284 -7.07 -25.53 2.93
CA GLU A 284 -7.98 -24.43 3.31
C GLU A 284 -7.73 -23.17 2.47
N ALA A 285 -6.47 -22.79 2.24
CA ALA A 285 -6.11 -21.64 1.40
C ALA A 285 -6.60 -21.80 -0.05
N VAL A 286 -6.49 -23.01 -0.63
CA VAL A 286 -7.01 -23.34 -1.96
C VAL A 286 -8.54 -23.30 -1.98
N ALA A 287 -9.20 -23.87 -0.97
CA ALA A 287 -10.66 -23.86 -0.87
C ALA A 287 -11.23 -22.43 -0.79
N LEU A 288 -10.55 -21.54 -0.07
CA LEU A 288 -10.93 -20.13 0.05
C LEU A 288 -10.62 -19.30 -1.21
N GLN A 289 -9.66 -19.74 -2.04
CA GLN A 289 -9.27 -19.06 -3.28
C GLN A 289 -8.95 -20.05 -4.41
N PRO A 290 -9.96 -20.76 -4.96
CA PRO A 290 -9.74 -21.87 -5.90
C PRO A 290 -9.10 -21.43 -7.22
N GLY A 291 -9.26 -20.16 -7.62
CA GLY A 291 -8.62 -19.59 -8.81
C GLY A 291 -7.13 -19.29 -8.67
N ASN A 292 -6.52 -19.46 -7.48
CA ASN A 292 -5.10 -19.21 -7.28
C ASN A 292 -4.26 -20.46 -7.58
N LEU A 293 -3.80 -20.56 -8.84
CA LEU A 293 -2.97 -21.68 -9.33
C LEU A 293 -1.67 -21.85 -8.54
N GLY A 294 -1.14 -20.77 -7.93
CA GLY A 294 0.06 -20.83 -7.11
C GLY A 294 -0.15 -21.63 -5.83
N PHE A 295 -1.31 -21.49 -5.18
CA PHE A 295 -1.64 -22.28 -3.99
C PHE A 295 -1.92 -23.74 -4.35
N ALA A 296 -2.65 -23.97 -5.44
CA ALA A 296 -2.93 -25.33 -5.92
C ALA A 296 -1.64 -26.11 -6.23
N ARG A 297 -0.73 -25.51 -7.00
CA ARG A 297 0.59 -26.12 -7.31
C ARG A 297 1.39 -26.38 -6.04
N ARG A 298 1.37 -25.44 -5.09
CA ARG A 298 2.12 -25.59 -3.83
C ARG A 298 1.59 -26.73 -2.97
N LEU A 299 0.27 -26.94 -2.96
CA LEU A 299 -0.36 -28.07 -2.28
C LEU A 299 0.05 -29.39 -2.94
N GLU A 300 -0.04 -29.49 -4.26
CA GLU A 300 0.35 -30.69 -5.04
C GLU A 300 1.83 -31.05 -4.81
N GLU A 301 2.73 -30.06 -4.83
CA GLU A 301 4.16 -30.25 -4.51
C GLU A 301 4.36 -30.87 -3.12
N LEU A 302 3.61 -30.40 -2.13
CA LEU A 302 3.69 -30.87 -0.75
C LEU A 302 3.12 -32.29 -0.60
N GLU A 303 1.99 -32.58 -1.21
CA GLU A 303 1.38 -33.92 -1.21
C GLU A 303 2.31 -34.96 -1.84
N GLY A 304 2.94 -34.62 -2.98
CA GLY A 304 3.97 -35.45 -3.59
C GLY A 304 5.17 -35.69 -2.67
N ARG A 305 5.58 -34.67 -1.89
CA ARG A 305 6.66 -34.83 -0.90
C ARG A 305 6.24 -35.76 0.25
N ILE A 306 5.03 -35.61 0.77
CA ILE A 306 4.49 -36.48 1.84
C ILE A 306 4.45 -37.94 1.36
N ALA A 307 3.96 -38.18 0.14
CA ALA A 307 3.88 -39.51 -0.44
C ALA A 307 5.26 -40.20 -0.55
N ARG A 308 6.28 -39.46 -1.03
CA ARG A 308 7.66 -39.96 -1.11
C ARG A 308 8.26 -40.29 0.26
N THR A 309 8.03 -39.45 1.26
CA THR A 309 8.49 -39.73 2.64
C THR A 309 7.86 -41.01 3.18
N ARG A 310 6.54 -41.18 3.03
CA ARG A 310 5.83 -42.39 3.47
C ARG A 310 6.30 -43.66 2.75
N ALA A 311 6.61 -43.56 1.45
CA ALA A 311 7.15 -44.69 0.70
C ALA A 311 8.55 -45.08 1.19
N SER A 312 9.43 -44.10 1.45
CA SER A 312 10.76 -44.35 2.01
C SER A 312 10.72 -44.95 3.42
N ASP A 313 9.79 -44.53 4.27
CA ASP A 313 9.64 -45.10 5.61
C ASP A 313 9.13 -46.54 5.55
N ARG A 314 8.24 -46.86 4.59
CA ARG A 314 7.78 -48.24 4.34
C ARG A 314 8.93 -49.15 3.88
N ASP A 315 9.75 -48.72 2.93
CA ASP A 315 10.90 -49.51 2.45
C ASP A 315 11.94 -49.76 3.55
N LYS A 316 12.19 -48.77 4.42
CA LYS A 316 13.06 -48.96 5.61
C LYS A 316 12.50 -49.99 6.57
N THR A 317 11.20 -49.95 6.85
CA THR A 317 10.57 -50.95 7.72
C THR A 317 10.57 -52.35 7.10
N VAL A 318 10.58 -52.52 5.78
CA VAL A 318 10.65 -53.84 5.14
C VAL A 318 12.07 -54.42 5.17
N HIS A 319 13.11 -53.59 5.12
CA HIS A 319 14.50 -54.05 5.16
C HIS A 319 15.04 -54.38 6.58
N ASP A 320 14.47 -53.81 7.65
CA ASP A 320 14.84 -54.14 9.04
C ASP A 320 14.26 -55.48 9.55
N PHE A 321 13.40 -56.15 8.77
CA PHE A 321 12.85 -57.49 9.08
C PHE A 321 13.53 -58.62 8.27
N SER A 322 14.84 -58.52 8.00
CA SER A 322 15.61 -59.69 7.56
C SER A 322 16.08 -60.49 8.79
N PRO A 323 15.64 -61.74 9.01
CA PRO A 323 16.10 -62.52 10.15
C PRO A 323 17.58 -62.84 9.97
N ALA A 324 18.39 -62.59 11.01
CA ALA A 324 19.72 -63.14 11.11
C ALA A 324 19.66 -64.66 10.94
N GLN A 325 20.37 -65.17 9.93
CA GLN A 325 20.63 -66.60 9.76
C GLN A 325 21.64 -67.09 10.80
#